data_AF-A0A1Z9ULA5-F1
#
_entry.id   AF-A0A1Z9ULA5-F1
#
_cell.length_a   1.000
_cell.length_b   1.000
_cell.length_c   1.000
_cell.angle_alpha   90.00
_cell.angle_beta   90.00
_cell.angle_gamma   90.00
#
_symmetry.space_group_name_H-M   'P 1'
#
loop_
_entity.id
_entity.type
_entity.pdbx_description
1 polymer ?
#
loop_
_entity_poly.entity_id
_entity_poly.type
_entity_poly.pdbx_seq_one_letter_code
_entity_poly.pdbx_strand_id
1 'polypeptide(L)'
;MGFLDNTTVTVDAILTKTGRKRISDGSFKISKFALSDEEVDYTLYDVTHPNGTDAFGTVIENMNLFEALANRTGFNSHLVQDSIAGAKIKIPQTTFTNVEAGSSIVIKPSTEGATDTNYSFVVENSAVARFQDPSGEQGKFLKTIPSAREATIIPQSFASPDPSATTNVRVQGIDTGLVSIITINVKVTPTSKRDALDPKEKLNK
;
A
#
# COMPACT_ATOMS: atom_id res chain seq x y z
N MET A 1 3.96 25.97 -26.22
CA MET A 1 3.57 24.94 -27.21
C MET A 1 2.05 24.96 -27.38
N GLY A 2 1.53 25.49 -28.48
CA GLY A 2 0.08 25.58 -28.73
C GLY A 2 -0.37 24.47 -29.66
N PHE A 3 -1.22 23.56 -29.18
CA PHE A 3 -1.84 22.53 -30.01
C PHE A 3 -3.09 23.11 -30.67
N LEU A 4 -3.05 23.29 -32.00
CA LEU A 4 -4.11 23.90 -32.82
C LEU A 4 -5.11 22.88 -33.39
N ASP A 5 -4.89 21.57 -33.19
CA ASP A 5 -5.84 20.54 -33.56
C ASP A 5 -5.82 19.42 -32.51
N ASN A 6 -6.96 19.16 -31.87
CA ASN A 6 -7.06 18.32 -30.66
C ASN A 6 -8.05 17.15 -30.83
N THR A 7 -8.39 16.82 -32.08
CA THR A 7 -9.41 15.81 -32.38
C THR A 7 -8.91 14.37 -32.29
N THR A 8 -7.60 14.14 -32.32
CA THR A 8 -7.01 12.80 -32.17
C THR A 8 -5.64 12.87 -31.49
N VAL A 9 -5.50 12.18 -30.37
CA VAL A 9 -4.23 12.00 -29.65
C VAL A 9 -3.83 10.53 -29.77
N THR A 10 -2.65 10.25 -30.32
CA THR A 10 -2.09 8.89 -30.38
C THR A 10 -1.15 8.71 -29.21
N VAL A 11 -1.34 7.66 -28.41
CA VAL A 11 -0.52 7.34 -27.23
C VAL A 11 0.08 5.95 -27.41
N ASP A 12 1.40 5.84 -27.26
CA ASP A 12 2.08 4.54 -27.12
C ASP A 12 2.24 4.21 -25.63
N ALA A 13 1.88 2.99 -25.23
CA ALA A 13 1.81 2.61 -23.83
C ALA A 13 2.18 1.14 -23.60
N ILE A 14 2.99 0.91 -22.57
CA ILE A 14 3.33 -0.44 -22.08
C ILE A 14 2.38 -0.82 -20.94
N LEU A 15 1.72 -1.97 -21.09
CA LEU A 15 0.74 -2.44 -20.12
C LEU A 15 1.37 -3.25 -18.99
N THR A 16 0.81 -3.11 -17.78
CA THR A 16 1.12 -4.00 -16.65
C THR A 16 0.69 -5.44 -16.94
N LYS A 17 1.18 -6.40 -16.15
CA LYS A 17 0.79 -7.82 -16.25
C LYS A 17 -0.74 -8.00 -16.19
N THR A 18 -1.41 -7.27 -15.29
CA THR A 18 -2.88 -7.29 -15.17
C THR A 18 -3.56 -6.67 -16.40
N GLY A 19 -3.02 -5.58 -16.94
CA GLY A 19 -3.52 -4.97 -18.17
C GLY A 19 -3.45 -5.92 -19.36
N ARG A 20 -2.31 -6.60 -19.56
CA ARG A 20 -2.15 -7.61 -20.62
C ARG A 20 -3.13 -8.78 -20.47
N LYS A 21 -3.35 -9.26 -19.24
CA LYS A 21 -4.34 -10.30 -18.96
C LYS A 21 -5.75 -9.84 -19.37
N ARG A 22 -6.16 -8.64 -18.96
CA ARG A 22 -7.49 -8.10 -19.27
C ARG A 22 -7.70 -7.87 -20.77
N ILE A 23 -6.66 -7.47 -21.51
CA ILE A 23 -6.72 -7.39 -22.97
C ILE A 23 -6.90 -8.78 -23.59
N SER A 24 -6.16 -9.77 -23.11
CA SER A 24 -6.30 -11.15 -23.58
C SER A 24 -7.71 -11.72 -23.34
N ASP A 25 -8.39 -11.27 -22.29
CA ASP A 25 -9.76 -11.67 -21.95
C ASP A 25 -10.83 -10.95 -22.80
N GLY A 26 -10.44 -10.06 -23.72
CA GLY A 26 -11.32 -9.45 -24.75
C GLY A 26 -12.32 -8.40 -24.26
N SER A 27 -12.45 -8.18 -22.95
CA SER A 27 -13.41 -7.23 -22.35
C SER A 27 -12.81 -5.85 -22.04
N PHE A 28 -11.49 -5.70 -22.19
CA PHE A 28 -10.79 -4.49 -21.76
C PHE A 28 -10.89 -3.36 -22.78
N LYS A 29 -11.66 -2.33 -22.44
CA LYS A 29 -11.66 -1.04 -23.14
C LYS A 29 -10.97 0.00 -22.27
N ILE A 30 -9.96 0.67 -22.81
CA ILE A 30 -9.34 1.83 -22.18
C ILE A 30 -10.30 3.01 -22.41
N SER A 31 -11.07 3.37 -21.39
CA SER A 31 -12.03 4.50 -21.46
C SER A 31 -11.44 5.81 -20.96
N LYS A 32 -10.40 5.73 -20.12
CA LYS A 32 -9.66 6.85 -19.55
C LYS A 32 -8.21 6.39 -19.36
N PHE A 33 -7.28 7.30 -19.59
CA PHE A 33 -5.90 7.16 -19.16
C PHE A 33 -5.56 8.35 -18.26
N ALA A 34 -4.75 8.11 -17.23
CA ALA A 34 -4.20 9.16 -16.40
C ALA A 34 -2.69 9.16 -16.65
N LEU A 35 -2.14 10.33 -16.97
CA LEU A 35 -0.69 10.53 -16.99
C LEU A 35 -0.23 10.64 -15.53
N SER A 36 0.81 9.89 -15.19
CA SER A 36 1.49 10.07 -13.91
C SER A 36 2.43 11.26 -14.00
N ASP A 37 2.56 12.00 -12.92
CA ASP A 37 3.61 12.98 -12.62
C ASP A 37 4.77 12.38 -11.84
N GLU A 38 4.91 11.03 -11.82
CA GLU A 38 5.87 10.34 -10.93
C GLU A 38 7.34 10.55 -11.28
N GLU A 39 7.60 11.27 -12.37
CA GLU A 39 8.93 11.63 -12.86
C GLU A 39 9.18 13.15 -12.77
N VAL A 40 8.19 13.93 -12.30
CA VAL A 40 8.28 15.38 -12.22
C VAL A 40 8.45 15.79 -10.76
N ASP A 41 9.67 16.21 -10.41
CA ASP A 41 9.89 16.89 -9.14
C ASP A 41 9.46 18.36 -9.25
N TYR A 42 8.26 18.66 -8.78
CA TYR A 42 7.73 20.02 -8.78
C TYR A 42 8.47 20.98 -7.84
N THR A 43 9.35 20.50 -6.94
CA THR A 43 10.18 21.37 -6.10
C THR A 43 11.29 22.07 -6.88
N LEU A 44 11.59 21.59 -8.09
CA LEU A 44 12.51 22.23 -9.02
C LEU A 44 11.89 23.42 -9.76
N TYR A 45 10.61 23.71 -9.51
CA TYR A 45 9.95 24.90 -10.01
C TYR A 45 10.35 26.13 -9.18
N ASP A 46 11.20 26.97 -9.74
CA ASP A 46 11.80 28.10 -9.04
C ASP A 46 11.10 29.42 -9.40
N VAL A 47 10.21 29.91 -8.51
CA VAL A 47 9.51 31.20 -8.67
C VAL A 47 10.40 32.43 -8.41
N THR A 48 11.65 32.22 -8.02
CA THR A 48 12.63 33.30 -7.74
C THR A 48 13.63 33.50 -8.87
N HIS A 49 13.46 32.79 -9.99
CA HIS A 49 14.41 32.84 -11.09
C HIS A 49 14.52 34.26 -11.70
N PRO A 50 15.74 34.80 -11.89
CA PRO A 50 15.94 36.18 -12.32
C PRO A 50 15.45 36.47 -13.74
N ASN A 51 15.27 35.43 -14.57
CA ASN A 51 14.75 35.54 -15.93
C ASN A 51 13.21 35.54 -15.99
N GLY A 52 12.53 35.63 -14.84
CA GLY A 52 11.07 35.71 -14.77
C GLY A 52 10.36 34.39 -15.01
N THR A 53 9.04 34.47 -15.18
CA THR A 53 8.12 33.32 -15.26
C THR A 53 8.48 32.30 -16.33
N ASP A 54 9.10 32.77 -17.42
CA ASP A 54 9.49 31.94 -18.55
C ASP A 54 10.64 30.98 -18.21
N ALA A 55 11.36 31.23 -17.11
CA ALA A 55 12.48 30.40 -16.68
C ALA A 55 12.18 29.52 -15.46
N PHE A 56 11.03 29.69 -14.81
CA PHE A 56 10.68 28.99 -13.56
C PHE A 56 10.61 27.46 -13.75
N GLY A 57 10.24 27.01 -14.94
CA GLY A 57 10.12 25.59 -15.29
C GLY A 57 11.30 25.00 -16.05
N THR A 58 12.35 25.78 -16.35
CA THR A 58 13.42 25.36 -17.31
C THR A 58 14.08 24.05 -16.92
N VAL A 59 14.26 23.80 -15.62
CA VAL A 59 14.87 22.55 -15.13
C VAL A 59 13.93 21.37 -15.38
N ILE A 60 12.65 21.53 -15.06
CA ILE A 60 11.61 20.51 -15.24
C ILE A 60 11.43 20.17 -16.73
N GLU A 61 11.42 21.18 -17.60
CA GLU A 61 11.25 21.01 -19.05
C GLU A 61 12.41 20.28 -19.72
N ASN A 62 13.61 20.31 -19.13
CA ASN A 62 14.81 19.65 -19.64
C ASN A 62 15.13 18.32 -18.93
N MET A 63 14.21 17.80 -18.11
CA MET A 63 14.41 16.48 -17.51
C MET A 63 14.31 15.37 -18.55
N ASN A 64 15.17 14.37 -18.41
CA ASN A 64 15.08 13.16 -19.22
C ASN A 64 13.83 12.38 -18.81
N LEU A 65 13.01 11.99 -19.80
CA LEU A 65 11.90 11.08 -19.59
C LEU A 65 12.43 9.67 -19.28
N PHE A 66 11.95 9.03 -18.23
CA PHE A 66 12.27 7.62 -17.96
C PHE A 66 11.23 6.70 -18.61
N GLU A 67 11.63 5.47 -18.90
CA GLU A 67 10.73 4.49 -19.55
C GLU A 67 9.77 3.88 -18.52
N ALA A 68 8.50 3.73 -18.91
CA ALA A 68 7.48 3.09 -18.09
C ALA A 68 7.82 1.61 -17.81
N LEU A 69 8.09 1.28 -16.55
CA LEU A 69 8.38 -0.10 -16.13
C LEU A 69 7.08 -0.88 -15.86
N ALA A 70 6.91 -2.01 -16.56
CA ALA A 70 5.69 -2.84 -16.46
C ALA A 70 5.48 -3.59 -15.12
N ASN A 71 6.46 -3.57 -14.21
CA ASN A 71 6.46 -4.33 -12.95
C ASN A 71 6.60 -3.44 -11.70
N ARG A 72 5.94 -2.28 -11.67
CA ARG A 72 5.85 -1.41 -10.49
C ARG A 72 4.65 -1.78 -9.62
N THR A 73 4.82 -1.69 -8.30
CA THR A 73 3.81 -2.03 -7.28
C THR A 73 3.10 -0.80 -6.71
N GLY A 74 3.48 0.42 -7.11
CA GLY A 74 2.88 1.67 -6.65
C GLY A 74 2.96 2.78 -7.70
N PHE A 75 2.12 3.80 -7.52
CA PHE A 75 2.05 5.04 -8.29
C PHE A 75 2.53 6.16 -7.37
N ASN A 76 3.64 6.82 -7.71
CA ASN A 76 4.22 7.87 -6.87
C ASN A 76 3.83 9.24 -7.42
N SER A 77 2.59 9.68 -7.19
CA SER A 77 2.17 11.01 -7.60
C SER A 77 2.50 12.06 -6.55
N HIS A 78 3.02 13.19 -7.01
CA HIS A 78 3.25 14.37 -6.18
C HIS A 78 1.99 15.25 -6.10
N LEU A 79 1.01 15.04 -6.99
CA LEU A 79 -0.34 15.60 -6.88
C LEU A 79 -1.12 14.89 -5.76
N VAL A 80 -0.91 15.33 -4.53
CA VAL A 80 -1.76 14.98 -3.39
C VAL A 80 -3.04 15.82 -3.43
N GLN A 81 -4.17 15.23 -3.04
CA GLN A 81 -5.40 15.98 -2.88
C GLN A 81 -5.24 16.93 -1.69
N ASP A 82 -5.29 18.25 -1.92
CA ASP A 82 -5.09 19.28 -0.90
C ASP A 82 -5.99 19.12 0.33
N SER A 83 -7.19 18.55 0.15
CA SER A 83 -8.12 18.28 1.26
C SER A 83 -7.64 17.22 2.26
N ILE A 84 -6.57 16.49 1.94
CA ILE A 84 -5.96 15.43 2.76
C ILE A 84 -4.50 15.82 3.10
N ALA A 85 -4.04 17.00 2.69
CA ALA A 85 -2.68 17.47 2.97
C ALA A 85 -2.46 17.56 4.49
N GLY A 86 -1.49 16.77 4.98
CA GLY A 86 -1.18 16.67 6.41
C GLY A 86 -2.05 15.71 7.22
N ALA A 87 -3.04 15.07 6.59
CA ALA A 87 -3.80 14.02 7.25
C ALA A 87 -2.96 12.74 7.41
N LYS A 88 -3.11 12.07 8.55
CA LYS A 88 -2.31 10.88 8.89
C LYS A 88 -3.18 9.88 9.66
N ILE A 89 -2.89 8.60 9.48
CA ILE A 89 -3.48 7.55 10.31
C ILE A 89 -2.64 7.43 11.58
N LYS A 90 -3.23 7.76 12.72
CA LYS A 90 -2.64 7.58 14.04
C LYS A 90 -3.00 6.19 14.57
N ILE A 91 -1.99 5.47 15.00
CA ILE A 91 -2.12 4.16 15.64
C ILE A 91 -1.37 4.24 16.97
N PRO A 92 -1.96 3.83 18.12
CA PRO A 92 -1.36 4.03 19.44
C PRO A 92 0.03 3.41 19.59
N GLN A 93 0.23 2.26 18.94
CA GLN A 93 1.49 1.53 18.93
C GLN A 93 1.70 0.93 17.55
N THR A 94 2.80 1.31 16.91
CA THR A 94 3.17 0.84 15.56
C THR A 94 4.21 -0.27 15.60
N THR A 95 4.81 -0.55 16.76
CA THR A 95 5.82 -1.61 16.90
C THR A 95 5.49 -2.48 18.10
N PHE A 96 5.29 -3.77 17.86
CA PHE A 96 5.12 -4.79 18.89
C PHE A 96 6.33 -5.72 18.86
N THR A 97 7.13 -5.70 19.92
CA THR A 97 8.32 -6.56 20.03
C THR A 97 8.06 -7.74 20.96
N ASN A 98 8.70 -8.88 20.71
CA ASN A 98 8.74 -10.00 21.66
C ASN A 98 7.35 -10.58 22.01
N VAL A 99 6.42 -10.55 21.06
CA VAL A 99 5.03 -10.99 21.26
C VAL A 99 4.95 -12.52 21.30
N GLU A 100 4.18 -13.07 22.24
CA GLU A 100 3.93 -14.51 22.33
C GLU A 100 2.79 -14.97 21.40
N ALA A 101 2.89 -16.21 20.93
CA ALA A 101 1.86 -16.82 20.10
C ALA A 101 0.51 -16.88 20.84
N GLY A 102 -0.58 -16.58 20.14
CA GLY A 102 -1.94 -16.60 20.72
C GLY A 102 -2.35 -15.36 21.50
N SER A 103 -1.46 -14.38 21.71
CA SER A 103 -1.85 -13.10 22.30
C SER A 103 -2.76 -12.30 21.35
N SER A 104 -3.77 -11.60 21.88
CA SER A 104 -4.67 -10.78 21.07
C SER A 104 -4.19 -9.34 21.03
N ILE A 105 -3.74 -8.87 19.87
CA ILE A 105 -3.36 -7.47 19.64
C ILE A 105 -4.51 -6.77 18.92
N VAL A 106 -5.16 -5.82 19.58
CA VAL A 106 -6.24 -5.03 18.96
C VAL A 106 -5.66 -3.76 18.34
N ILE A 107 -5.87 -3.56 17.05
CA ILE A 107 -5.46 -2.38 16.31
C ILE A 107 -6.67 -1.46 16.13
N LYS A 108 -6.58 -0.27 16.72
CA LYS A 108 -7.60 0.79 16.63
C LYS A 108 -6.99 2.02 15.94
N PRO A 109 -7.06 2.11 14.60
CA PRO A 109 -6.60 3.29 13.88
C PRO A 109 -7.55 4.46 14.08
N SER A 110 -7.00 5.67 14.13
CA SER A 110 -7.76 6.93 14.04
C SER A 110 -7.10 7.86 13.03
N THR A 111 -7.84 8.34 12.04
CA THR A 111 -7.36 9.37 11.12
C THR A 111 -7.43 10.75 11.77
N GLU A 112 -6.32 11.49 11.68
CA GLU A 112 -6.20 12.89 12.09
C GLU A 112 -6.10 13.75 10.82
N GLY A 113 -6.82 14.86 10.74
CA GLY A 113 -6.79 15.76 9.58
C GLY A 113 -7.70 15.36 8.41
N ALA A 114 -8.41 14.23 8.50
CA ALA A 114 -9.46 13.82 7.56
C ALA A 114 -10.47 12.89 8.27
N THR A 115 -11.56 12.54 7.58
CA THR A 115 -12.56 11.59 8.08
C THR A 115 -12.46 10.28 7.31
N ASP A 116 -11.99 9.23 7.98
CA ASP A 116 -12.13 7.83 7.52
C ASP A 116 -13.11 7.10 8.43
N THR A 117 -14.10 6.44 7.83
CA THR A 117 -15.06 5.64 8.61
C THR A 117 -14.52 4.24 8.89
N ASN A 118 -13.84 3.66 7.90
CA ASN A 118 -13.36 2.28 7.90
C ASN A 118 -11.94 2.19 7.31
N TYR A 119 -11.25 1.11 7.68
CA TYR A 119 -9.88 0.83 7.26
C TYR A 119 -9.78 -0.58 6.69
N SER A 120 -8.88 -0.76 5.73
CA SER A 120 -8.45 -2.04 5.20
C SER A 120 -7.16 -2.47 5.89
N PHE A 121 -7.10 -3.73 6.32
CA PHE A 121 -5.96 -4.30 7.03
C PHE A 121 -5.40 -5.49 6.26
N VAL A 122 -4.08 -5.51 6.02
CA VAL A 122 -3.39 -6.58 5.30
C VAL A 122 -2.15 -7.00 6.06
N VAL A 123 -2.02 -8.28 6.39
CA VAL A 123 -0.75 -8.83 6.90
C VAL A 123 0.09 -9.32 5.72
N GLU A 124 1.36 -8.93 5.69
CA GLU A 124 2.30 -9.40 4.67
C GLU A 124 2.58 -10.90 4.82
N ASN A 125 2.93 -11.33 6.02
CA ASN A 125 3.22 -12.73 6.36
C ASN A 125 2.16 -13.34 7.28
N SER A 126 1.23 -14.08 6.68
CA SER A 126 0.18 -14.82 7.39
C SER A 126 0.70 -16.01 8.22
N ALA A 127 1.95 -16.44 8.06
CA ALA A 127 2.53 -17.49 8.91
C ALA A 127 3.02 -16.94 10.27
N VAL A 128 3.30 -15.64 10.36
CA VAL A 128 3.74 -14.96 11.60
C VAL A 128 2.55 -14.43 12.38
N ALA A 129 1.59 -13.79 11.70
CA ALA A 129 0.40 -13.24 12.35
C ALA A 129 -0.81 -13.29 11.41
N ARG A 130 -2.01 -13.47 11.96
CA ARG A 130 -3.27 -13.46 11.18
C ARG A 130 -4.32 -12.62 11.88
N PHE A 131 -5.28 -12.10 11.14
CA PHE A 131 -6.43 -11.43 11.73
C PHE A 131 -7.44 -12.46 12.20
N GLN A 132 -8.05 -12.20 13.36
CA GLN A 132 -9.29 -12.86 13.73
C GLN A 132 -10.42 -12.32 12.85
N ASP A 133 -11.35 -13.20 12.46
CA ASP A 133 -12.54 -12.81 11.71
C ASP A 133 -13.34 -11.72 12.48
N PRO A 134 -13.67 -10.57 11.85
CA PRO A 134 -14.53 -9.55 12.46
C PRO A 134 -15.93 -10.06 12.86
N SER A 135 -16.38 -11.20 12.34
CA SER A 135 -17.63 -11.86 12.78
C SER A 135 -17.50 -12.59 14.14
N GLY A 136 -16.31 -12.61 14.76
CA GLY A 136 -16.10 -13.19 16.08
C GLY A 136 -16.12 -14.72 16.12
N GLU A 137 -16.16 -15.38 14.96
CA GLU A 137 -16.16 -16.84 14.87
C GLU A 137 -14.78 -17.39 15.28
N GLN A 138 -14.77 -18.21 16.33
CA GLN A 138 -13.52 -18.76 16.88
C GLN A 138 -12.84 -19.67 15.85
N GLY A 139 -11.55 -19.44 15.61
CA GLY A 139 -10.72 -20.29 14.74
C GLY A 139 -10.71 -19.92 13.25
N LYS A 140 -11.47 -18.90 12.82
CA LYS A 140 -11.34 -18.32 11.48
C LYS A 140 -10.30 -17.21 11.46
N PHE A 141 -9.25 -17.42 10.67
CA PHE A 141 -8.14 -16.49 10.53
C PHE A 141 -8.04 -15.96 9.10
N LEU A 142 -7.93 -14.64 8.96
CA LEU A 142 -7.86 -13.95 7.67
C LEU A 142 -6.49 -13.30 7.46
N LYS A 143 -6.02 -13.28 6.21
CA LYS A 143 -4.83 -12.51 5.80
C LYS A 143 -5.17 -11.02 5.59
N THR A 144 -6.39 -10.75 5.16
CA THR A 144 -6.86 -9.42 4.78
C THR A 144 -8.26 -9.21 5.31
N ILE A 145 -8.48 -8.06 5.96
CA ILE A 145 -9.80 -7.55 6.30
C ILE A 145 -10.05 -6.35 5.36
N PRO A 146 -11.02 -6.44 4.44
CA PRO A 146 -11.23 -5.41 3.42
C PRO A 146 -11.84 -4.11 3.98
N SER A 147 -12.63 -4.20 5.05
CA SER A 147 -13.26 -3.03 5.69
C SER A 147 -13.64 -3.34 7.13
N ALA A 148 -12.99 -2.69 8.09
CA ALA A 148 -13.38 -2.69 9.50
C ALA A 148 -12.91 -1.41 10.21
N ARG A 149 -13.51 -1.09 11.36
CA ARG A 149 -13.09 0.05 12.20
C ARG A 149 -11.91 -0.30 13.10
N GLU A 150 -11.85 -1.56 13.53
CA GLU A 150 -10.77 -2.14 14.33
C GLU A 150 -10.50 -3.56 13.85
N ALA A 151 -9.29 -4.04 14.08
CA ALA A 151 -8.89 -5.39 13.71
C ALA A 151 -8.08 -6.03 14.84
N THR A 152 -8.40 -7.28 15.16
CA THR A 152 -7.65 -8.07 16.14
C THR A 152 -6.68 -8.98 15.42
N ILE A 153 -5.40 -8.85 15.74
CA ILE A 153 -4.34 -9.73 15.25
C ILE A 153 -4.01 -10.76 16.30
N ILE A 154 -3.86 -11.99 15.83
CA ILE A 154 -3.42 -13.13 16.62
C ILE A 154 -2.10 -13.63 16.01
N PRO A 155 -0.97 -13.45 16.71
CA PRO A 155 0.32 -14.07 16.38
C PRO A 155 0.19 -15.58 16.34
N GLN A 156 0.78 -16.18 15.32
CA GLN A 156 0.76 -17.63 15.11
C GLN A 156 1.99 -18.26 15.75
N SER A 157 1.89 -19.53 16.14
CA SER A 157 3.02 -20.32 16.57
C SER A 157 3.80 -20.85 15.36
N PHE A 158 5.12 -20.68 15.37
CA PHE A 158 6.06 -21.21 14.39
C PHE A 158 7.38 -21.57 15.09
N ALA A 159 8.15 -22.50 14.51
CA ALA A 159 9.40 -23.03 15.06
C ALA A 159 10.64 -22.58 14.27
N SER A 160 10.44 -21.91 13.13
CA SER A 160 11.50 -21.31 12.33
C SER A 160 10.98 -20.01 11.74
N PRO A 161 11.78 -18.92 11.72
CA PRO A 161 13.15 -18.77 12.22
C PRO A 161 13.23 -18.55 13.76
N ASP A 162 14.34 -18.97 14.37
CA ASP A 162 14.72 -18.76 15.78
C ASP A 162 15.63 -17.51 15.86
N PRO A 163 15.42 -16.54 16.79
CA PRO A 163 14.50 -16.58 17.94
C PRO A 163 13.14 -15.92 17.71
N SER A 164 12.94 -15.25 16.58
CA SER A 164 11.72 -14.51 16.31
C SER A 164 11.49 -14.31 14.81
N ALA A 165 10.24 -14.08 14.43
CA ALA A 165 9.87 -13.65 13.09
C ALA A 165 9.13 -12.32 13.14
N THR A 166 9.36 -11.49 12.13
CA THR A 166 8.73 -10.18 12.02
C THR A 166 7.80 -10.16 10.82
N THR A 167 6.63 -9.55 10.98
CA THR A 167 5.72 -9.24 9.88
C THR A 167 5.29 -7.79 9.96
N ASN A 168 5.05 -7.19 8.80
CA ASN A 168 4.38 -5.92 8.72
C ASN A 168 2.89 -6.12 8.49
N VAL A 169 2.13 -5.18 9.02
CA VAL A 169 0.70 -5.05 8.83
C VAL A 169 0.46 -3.69 8.24
N ARG A 170 -0.14 -3.68 7.05
CA ARG A 170 -0.54 -2.46 6.35
C ARG A 170 -1.96 -2.12 6.73
N VAL A 171 -2.16 -0.91 7.25
CA VAL A 171 -3.47 -0.31 7.52
C VAL A 171 -3.69 0.80 6.50
N GLN A 172 -4.82 0.76 5.81
CA GLN A 172 -5.16 1.75 4.78
C GLN A 172 -6.55 2.35 5.03
N GLY A 173 -6.66 3.67 5.04
CA GLY A 173 -7.95 4.37 5.05
C GLY A 173 -8.69 4.13 3.74
N ILE A 174 -9.97 3.75 3.80
CA ILE A 174 -10.75 3.44 2.59
C ILE A 174 -11.14 4.73 1.87
N ASP A 175 -11.47 5.77 2.61
CA ASP A 175 -11.97 7.03 2.07
C ASP A 175 -10.80 7.95 1.68
N THR A 176 -9.74 7.97 2.50
CA THR A 176 -8.57 8.84 2.29
C THR A 176 -7.42 8.20 1.51
N GLY A 177 -7.36 6.87 1.43
CA GLY A 177 -6.23 6.15 0.84
C GLY A 177 -4.92 6.24 1.63
N LEU A 178 -4.92 6.88 2.81
CA LEU A 178 -3.73 7.00 3.67
C LEU A 178 -3.26 5.61 4.11
N VAL A 179 -1.94 5.42 4.23
CA VAL A 179 -1.35 4.14 4.61
C VAL A 179 -0.49 4.31 5.86
N SER A 180 -0.64 3.39 6.81
CA SER A 180 0.22 3.26 7.99
C SER A 180 0.68 1.81 8.14
N ILE A 181 1.91 1.62 8.62
CA ILE A 181 2.54 0.31 8.74
C ILE A 181 2.78 0.02 10.22
N ILE A 182 2.36 -1.17 10.66
CA ILE A 182 2.64 -1.70 12.00
C ILE A 182 3.59 -2.87 11.85
N THR A 183 4.64 -2.88 12.65
CA THR A 183 5.62 -3.96 12.71
C THR A 183 5.32 -4.85 13.92
N ILE A 184 5.21 -6.16 13.69
CA ILE A 184 4.97 -7.15 14.74
C ILE A 184 6.10 -8.17 14.71
N ASN A 185 6.82 -8.27 15.81
CA ASN A 185 7.82 -9.29 16.06
C ASN A 185 7.29 -10.31 17.07
N VAL A 186 7.22 -11.56 16.63
CA VAL A 186 6.65 -12.69 17.36
C VAL A 186 7.78 -13.63 17.75
N LYS A 187 7.78 -14.12 18.99
CA LYS A 187 8.75 -15.11 19.45
C LYS A 187 8.45 -16.48 18.87
N VAL A 188 9.51 -17.25 18.62
CA VAL A 188 9.41 -18.65 18.23
C VAL A 188 8.70 -19.46 19.31
N THR A 189 7.82 -20.38 18.89
CA THR A 189 7.21 -21.38 19.76
C THR A 189 7.83 -22.73 19.42
N PRO A 190 8.82 -23.22 20.21
CA PRO A 190 9.65 -24.37 19.86
C PRO A 190 8.89 -25.71 19.76
N THR A 191 7.65 -25.76 20.24
CA THR A 191 6.78 -26.94 20.15
C THR A 191 5.98 -27.03 18.85
N SER A 192 5.98 -25.98 18.03
CA SER A 192 5.22 -25.97 16.77
C SER A 192 5.99 -26.65 15.62
N LYS A 193 5.27 -27.14 14.61
CA LYS A 193 5.87 -27.74 13.41
C LYS A 193 5.84 -26.80 12.19
N ARG A 194 5.37 -25.56 12.39
CA ARG A 194 5.12 -24.58 11.33
C ARG A 194 6.34 -23.71 11.09
N ASP A 195 6.60 -23.38 9.83
CA ASP A 195 7.65 -22.47 9.41
C ASP A 195 7.06 -21.10 9.04
N ALA A 196 7.58 -20.03 9.62
CA ALA A 196 7.18 -18.66 9.30
C ALA A 196 7.83 -18.13 8.00
N LEU A 197 8.89 -18.77 7.51
CA LEU A 197 9.53 -18.43 6.23
C LEU A 197 8.81 -19.03 5.02
N ASP A 198 7.97 -20.04 5.23
CA ASP A 198 7.12 -20.63 4.17
C ASP A 198 5.62 -20.32 4.39
N PRO A 199 5.12 -19.17 3.92
CA PRO A 199 3.72 -18.79 4.07
C PRO A 199 2.73 -19.66 3.28
N LYS A 200 3.18 -20.70 2.57
CA LYS A 200 2.34 -21.58 1.74
C LYS A 200 1.89 -22.87 2.41
N GLU A 201 2.22 -23.14 3.69
CA GLU A 201 1.70 -24.34 4.33
C GLU A 201 0.16 -24.34 4.33
N LYS A 202 -0.36 -25.33 3.60
CA LYS A 202 -1.77 -25.48 3.23
C LYS A 202 -2.66 -25.41 4.47
N LEU A 203 -3.75 -24.66 4.37
CA LEU A 203 -4.94 -24.91 5.19
C LEU A 203 -5.27 -26.40 5.00
N ASN A 204 -4.98 -27.23 6.01
CA ASN A 204 -5.60 -28.54 6.06
C ASN A 204 -7.10 -28.30 6.17
N LYS A 205 -7.83 -28.90 5.21
CA LYS A 205 -9.29 -29.02 5.21
C LYS A 205 -9.80 -29.60 6.53
#